data_AF-A0A2E6RFU9-F1
#
_entry.id   AF-A0A2E6RFU9-F1
#
_cell.length_a   1.000
_cell.length_b   1.000
_cell.length_c   1.000
_cell.angle_alpha   90.00
_cell.angle_beta   90.00
_cell.angle_gamma   90.00
#
_symmetry.space_group_name_H-M   'P 1'
#
loop_
_entity.id
_entity.type
_entity.pdbx_description
1 polymer ?
#
loop_
_entity_poly.entity_id
_entity_poly.type
_entity_poly.pdbx_seq_one_letter_code
_entity_poly.pdbx_strand_id
1 'polypeptide(L)'
;MGSDRLGRWLTLGANLGVVLGLIILIVEVRQNADLTRAQMESGKNDLLAQIELSLATPEAGAAWINSIRSPETMTDLEIRMVESHLVALMLQWDHMFNMERIGLVSRAEARQHILNTAQYYFGSRHARNWWKLQQPGWEGTPMMEVAGPIVDGLDENFMLRYLDESRLGAAAGESEKLAEAEREAQRFMDSYAADLRRHDRAAIAARYDRDGATVIFNGERNVRSFAEIQTRYRDKWIGPVSFDWHDLAFEVLAPDAVIVTGEFDWGAPDGIERYSYSGILQRQAGELMIRLEVESRLPDAKDGPP
;
A
#
# COMPACT_ATOMS: atom_id res chain seq x y z
N MET A 1 -34.16 -84.98 11.00
CA MET A 1 -33.74 -84.15 9.84
C MET A 1 -34.11 -82.66 9.94
N GLY A 2 -35.01 -82.22 10.84
CA GLY A 2 -35.41 -80.80 10.94
C GLY A 2 -34.50 -79.89 11.78
N SER A 3 -33.83 -80.43 12.80
CA SER A 3 -32.99 -79.65 13.75
C SER A 3 -31.72 -79.08 13.11
N ASP A 4 -31.02 -79.86 12.29
CA ASP A 4 -29.79 -79.42 11.60
C ASP A 4 -30.02 -78.31 10.57
N ARG A 5 -31.18 -78.33 9.90
CA ARG A 5 -31.54 -77.25 8.97
C ARG A 5 -31.83 -75.96 9.73
N LEU A 6 -32.55 -76.04 10.85
CA LEU A 6 -32.88 -74.89 11.67
C LEU A 6 -31.62 -74.24 12.27
N GLY A 7 -30.68 -75.05 12.77
CA GLY A 7 -29.39 -74.56 13.28
C GLY A 7 -28.58 -73.82 12.22
N ARG A 8 -28.50 -74.36 10.99
CA ARG A 8 -27.80 -73.70 9.87
C ARG A 8 -28.46 -72.38 9.46
N TRP A 9 -29.79 -72.32 9.44
CA TRP A 9 -30.53 -71.07 9.16
C TRP A 9 -30.32 -70.01 10.24
N LEU A 10 -30.25 -70.42 11.51
CA LEU A 10 -29.95 -69.52 12.63
C LEU A 10 -28.52 -68.96 12.55
N THR A 11 -27.52 -69.80 12.26
CA THR A 11 -26.14 -69.36 12.08
C THR A 11 -25.99 -68.44 10.87
N LEU A 12 -26.67 -68.74 9.77
CA LEU A 12 -26.70 -67.87 8.58
C LEU A 12 -27.32 -66.51 8.93
N GLY A 13 -28.46 -66.48 9.64
CA GLY A 13 -29.11 -65.26 10.09
C GLY A 13 -28.23 -64.44 11.04
N ALA A 14 -27.52 -65.09 11.96
CA ALA A 14 -26.57 -64.43 12.87
C ALA A 14 -25.40 -63.81 12.11
N ASN A 15 -24.78 -64.55 11.17
CA ASN A 15 -23.69 -64.02 10.35
C ASN A 15 -24.16 -62.88 9.44
N LEU A 16 -25.38 -62.98 8.87
CA LEU A 16 -25.97 -61.91 8.07
C LEU A 16 -26.24 -60.66 8.92
N GLY A 17 -26.72 -60.84 10.16
CA GLY A 17 -26.93 -59.75 11.11
C GLY A 17 -25.65 -59.03 11.50
N VAL A 18 -24.55 -59.77 11.71
CA VAL A 18 -23.22 -59.18 11.97
C VAL A 18 -22.73 -58.38 10.77
N VAL A 19 -22.84 -58.92 9.55
CA VAL A 19 -22.44 -58.21 8.32
C VAL A 19 -23.28 -56.95 8.11
N LEU A 20 -24.60 -57.04 8.31
CA LEU A 20 -25.50 -55.90 8.20
C LEU A 20 -25.15 -54.82 9.24
N GLY A 21 -24.87 -55.22 10.49
CA GLY A 21 -24.43 -54.33 11.55
C GLY A 21 -23.10 -53.63 11.22
N LEU A 22 -22.14 -54.36 10.64
CA LEU A 22 -20.87 -53.79 10.16
C LEU A 22 -21.07 -52.79 9.02
N ILE A 23 -21.95 -53.09 8.07
CA ILE A 23 -22.28 -52.18 6.97
C ILE A 23 -22.91 -50.90 7.50
N ILE A 24 -23.87 -51.01 8.43
CA ILE A 24 -24.52 -49.85 9.07
C ILE A 24 -23.46 -49.01 9.80
N LEU A 25 -22.59 -49.63 10.59
CA LEU A 25 -21.53 -48.91 11.31
C LEU A 25 -20.56 -48.20 10.36
N ILE A 26 -20.19 -48.82 9.24
CA ILE A 26 -19.35 -48.17 8.21
C ILE A 26 -20.07 -46.96 7.60
N VAL A 27 -21.37 -47.06 7.33
CA VAL A 27 -22.17 -45.94 6.80
C VAL A 27 -22.28 -44.83 7.84
N GLU A 28 -22.56 -45.14 9.11
CA GLU A 28 -22.64 -44.17 10.20
C GLU A 28 -21.32 -43.44 10.43
N VAL A 29 -20.18 -44.16 10.40
CA VAL A 29 -18.86 -43.55 10.53
C VAL A 29 -18.58 -42.59 9.37
N ARG A 30 -18.97 -42.95 8.14
CA ARG A 30 -18.81 -42.06 6.98
C ARG A 30 -19.70 -40.83 7.07
N GLN A 31 -20.98 -41.00 7.45
CA GLN A 31 -21.91 -39.89 7.64
C GLN A 31 -21.45 -38.94 8.75
N ASN A 32 -20.94 -39.47 9.86
CA ASN A 32 -20.38 -38.66 10.95
C ASN A 32 -19.11 -37.90 10.51
N ALA A 33 -18.26 -38.53 9.69
CA ALA A 33 -17.07 -37.86 9.15
C ALA A 33 -17.45 -36.72 8.19
N ASP A 34 -18.43 -36.94 7.30
CA ASP A 34 -18.90 -35.91 6.37
C ASP A 34 -19.62 -34.75 7.09
N LEU A 35 -20.41 -35.05 8.13
CA LEU A 35 -21.04 -34.03 8.97
C LEU A 35 -20.01 -33.19 9.71
N THR A 36 -18.97 -33.84 10.26
CA THR A 36 -17.87 -33.14 10.94
C THR A 36 -17.13 -32.23 9.96
N ARG A 37 -16.84 -32.71 8.75
CA ARG A 37 -16.21 -31.90 7.70
C ARG A 37 -17.07 -30.68 7.34
N ALA A 38 -18.38 -30.87 7.14
CA ALA A 38 -19.30 -29.78 6.83
C ALA A 38 -19.41 -28.74 7.98
N GLN A 39 -19.44 -29.19 9.23
CA GLN A 39 -19.44 -28.30 10.40
C GLN A 39 -18.14 -27.49 10.51
N MET A 40 -17.00 -28.10 10.22
CA MET A 40 -15.70 -27.42 10.21
C MET A 40 -15.59 -26.41 9.06
N GLU A 41 -16.08 -26.74 7.87
CA GLU A 41 -16.16 -25.79 6.76
C GLU A 41 -17.07 -24.60 7.09
N SER A 42 -18.20 -24.84 7.74
CA SER A 42 -19.07 -23.77 8.25
C SER A 42 -18.34 -22.90 9.26
N GLY A 43 -17.68 -23.50 10.26
CA GLY A 43 -16.92 -22.76 11.28
C GLY A 43 -15.79 -21.90 10.70
N LYS A 44 -15.09 -22.40 9.68
CA LYS A 44 -14.10 -21.62 8.92
C LYS A 44 -14.73 -20.39 8.25
N ASN A 45 -15.86 -20.57 7.58
CA ASN A 45 -16.55 -19.47 6.89
C ASN A 45 -17.11 -18.43 7.89
N ASP A 46 -17.60 -18.89 9.05
CA ASP A 46 -18.08 -18.00 10.11
C ASP A 46 -16.95 -17.17 10.72
N LEU A 47 -15.76 -17.76 10.89
CA LEU A 47 -14.56 -17.02 11.32
C LEU A 47 -14.15 -15.97 10.30
N LEU A 48 -14.13 -16.33 9.01
CA LEU A 48 -13.84 -15.40 7.91
C LEU A 48 -14.81 -14.21 7.90
N ALA A 49 -16.12 -14.49 7.97
CA ALA A 49 -17.14 -13.46 7.96
C ALA A 49 -17.00 -12.52 9.16
N GLN A 50 -16.63 -13.03 10.33
CA GLN A 50 -16.42 -12.19 11.52
C GLN A 50 -15.21 -11.26 11.38
N ILE A 51 -14.10 -11.72 10.80
CA ILE A 51 -12.92 -10.88 10.53
C ILE A 51 -13.28 -9.76 9.55
N GLU A 52 -14.00 -10.08 8.48
CA GLU A 52 -14.43 -9.08 7.49
C GLU A 52 -15.42 -8.07 8.09
N LEU A 53 -16.36 -8.54 8.93
CA LEU A 53 -17.32 -7.67 9.62
C LEU A 53 -16.65 -6.74 10.65
N SER A 54 -15.55 -7.15 11.27
CA SER A 54 -14.82 -6.26 12.19
C SER A 54 -14.09 -5.13 11.46
N LEU A 55 -13.57 -5.40 10.26
CA LEU A 55 -12.97 -4.39 9.37
C LEU A 55 -14.01 -3.38 8.83
N ALA A 56 -15.28 -3.76 8.79
CA ALA A 56 -16.36 -2.89 8.30
C ALA A 56 -16.73 -1.75 9.28
N THR A 57 -16.16 -1.72 10.48
CA THR A 57 -16.32 -0.58 11.39
C THR A 57 -15.54 0.64 10.87
N PRO A 58 -16.06 1.87 11.01
CA PRO A 58 -15.38 3.06 10.51
C PRO A 58 -13.95 3.23 11.06
N GLU A 59 -13.77 2.93 12.35
CA GLU A 59 -12.48 3.06 13.03
C GLU A 59 -11.47 2.03 12.53
N ALA A 60 -11.86 0.76 12.42
CA ALA A 60 -10.97 -0.28 11.89
C ALA A 60 -10.66 -0.08 10.41
N GLY A 61 -11.64 0.36 9.62
CA GLY A 61 -11.46 0.71 8.21
C GLY A 61 -10.49 1.88 8.02
N ALA A 62 -10.60 2.92 8.84
CA ALA A 62 -9.66 4.04 8.82
C ALA A 62 -8.23 3.60 9.17
N ALA A 63 -8.07 2.82 10.25
CA ALA A 63 -6.77 2.27 10.64
C ALA A 63 -6.18 1.37 9.53
N TRP A 64 -7.01 0.54 8.89
CA TRP A 64 -6.60 -0.32 7.78
C TRP A 64 -6.11 0.49 6.58
N ILE A 65 -6.86 1.51 6.16
CA ILE A 65 -6.46 2.42 5.06
C ILE A 65 -5.16 3.15 5.43
N ASN A 66 -5.03 3.63 6.66
CA ASN A 66 -3.84 4.33 7.12
C ASN A 66 -2.59 3.42 7.06
N SER A 67 -2.74 2.14 7.43
CA SER A 67 -1.67 1.14 7.30
C SER A 67 -1.20 0.89 5.86
N ILE A 68 -2.02 1.22 4.87
CA ILE A 68 -1.69 1.08 3.45
C ILE A 68 -1.11 2.39 2.91
N ARG A 69 -1.69 3.54 3.25
CA ARG A 69 -1.34 4.84 2.66
C ARG A 69 -0.22 5.60 3.38
N SER A 70 -0.19 5.55 4.72
CA SER A 70 0.74 6.34 5.54
C SER A 70 1.18 5.60 6.81
N PRO A 71 1.74 4.37 6.67
CA PRO A 71 2.01 3.49 7.81
C PRO A 71 3.00 4.05 8.83
N GLU A 72 3.88 4.96 8.43
CA GLU A 72 4.85 5.65 9.29
C GLU A 72 4.21 6.65 10.27
N THR A 73 2.96 7.05 10.05
CA THR A 73 2.22 8.00 10.90
C THR A 73 1.17 7.34 11.78
N MET A 74 1.04 6.02 11.72
CA MET A 74 0.06 5.30 12.49
C MET A 74 0.30 5.43 14.00
N THR A 75 -0.78 5.59 14.74
CA THR A 75 -0.79 5.50 16.19
C THR A 75 -0.72 4.05 16.67
N ASP A 76 -0.28 3.84 17.91
CA ASP A 76 -0.24 2.51 18.53
C ASP A 76 -1.61 1.82 18.54
N LEU A 77 -2.69 2.60 18.68
CA LEU A 77 -4.05 2.08 18.64
C LEU A 77 -4.41 1.55 17.24
N GLU A 78 -4.11 2.31 16.20
CA GLU A 78 -4.34 1.88 14.81
C GLU A 78 -3.50 0.65 14.47
N ILE A 79 -2.23 0.63 14.90
CA ILE A 79 -1.35 -0.54 14.75
C ILE A 79 -2.02 -1.74 15.40
N ARG A 80 -2.43 -1.64 16.67
CA ARG A 80 -3.07 -2.74 17.39
C ARG A 80 -4.36 -3.23 16.72
N MET A 81 -5.15 -2.33 16.14
CA MET A 81 -6.35 -2.68 15.38
C MET A 81 -5.97 -3.51 14.14
N VAL A 82 -5.02 -3.05 13.33
CA VAL A 82 -4.59 -3.75 12.11
C VAL A 82 -3.94 -5.10 12.45
N GLU A 83 -3.06 -5.14 13.44
CA GLU A 83 -2.41 -6.36 13.91
C GLU A 83 -3.41 -7.44 14.34
N SER A 84 -4.51 -7.05 15.00
CA SER A 84 -5.55 -8.01 15.41
C SER A 84 -6.11 -8.80 14.22
N HIS A 85 -6.27 -8.14 13.07
CA HIS A 85 -6.77 -8.77 11.86
C HIS A 85 -5.71 -9.66 11.20
N LEU A 86 -4.45 -9.22 11.18
CA LEU A 86 -3.33 -10.02 10.67
C LEU A 86 -3.11 -11.29 11.51
N VAL A 87 -3.20 -11.19 12.84
CA VAL A 87 -3.17 -12.34 13.76
C VAL A 87 -4.34 -13.27 13.48
N ALA A 88 -5.56 -12.76 13.34
CA ALA A 88 -6.74 -13.58 13.08
C ALA A 88 -6.57 -14.39 11.78
N LEU A 89 -6.03 -13.78 10.73
CA LEU A 89 -5.72 -14.49 9.48
C LEU A 89 -4.62 -15.54 9.65
N MET A 90 -3.56 -15.26 10.41
CA MET A 90 -2.54 -16.27 10.71
C MET A 90 -3.11 -17.46 11.48
N LEU A 91 -3.99 -17.23 12.47
CA LEU A 91 -4.66 -18.31 13.19
C LEU A 91 -5.56 -19.14 12.25
N GLN A 92 -6.17 -18.50 11.27
CA GLN A 92 -6.93 -19.21 10.24
C GLN A 92 -6.04 -20.08 9.34
N TRP A 93 -4.86 -19.59 8.95
CA TRP A 93 -3.90 -20.41 8.20
C TRP A 93 -3.38 -21.59 9.04
N ASP A 94 -3.08 -21.37 10.32
CA ASP A 94 -2.70 -22.44 11.24
C ASP A 94 -3.82 -23.48 11.41
N HIS A 95 -5.06 -23.04 11.46
CA HIS A 95 -6.22 -23.94 11.47
C HIS A 95 -6.27 -24.85 10.22
N MET A 96 -5.92 -24.34 9.03
CA MET A 96 -5.84 -25.15 7.82
C MET A 96 -4.76 -26.24 7.93
N PHE A 97 -3.60 -25.93 8.52
CA PHE A 97 -2.55 -26.94 8.75
C PHE A 97 -2.94 -27.96 9.82
N ASN A 98 -3.71 -27.54 10.84
CA ASN A 98 -4.26 -28.47 11.81
C ASN A 98 -5.26 -29.44 11.18
N MET A 99 -6.11 -28.97 10.26
CA MET A 99 -7.03 -29.82 9.48
C MET A 99 -6.28 -30.75 8.53
N GLU A 100 -5.18 -30.27 7.94
CA GLU A 100 -4.32 -31.10 7.10
C GLU A 100 -3.70 -32.25 7.89
N ARG A 101 -3.18 -31.97 9.09
CA ARG A 101 -2.56 -32.98 9.97
C ARG A 101 -3.49 -34.13 10.31
N ILE A 102 -4.80 -33.90 10.35
CA ILE A 102 -5.83 -34.91 10.63
C ILE A 102 -6.48 -35.48 9.36
N GLY A 103 -5.96 -35.13 8.17
CA GLY A 103 -6.38 -35.68 6.88
C GLY A 103 -7.72 -35.14 6.36
N LEU A 104 -8.22 -34.02 6.90
CA LEU A 104 -9.47 -33.42 6.45
C LEU A 104 -9.30 -32.50 5.25
N VAL A 105 -8.10 -31.90 5.10
CA VAL A 105 -7.74 -31.00 4.01
C VAL A 105 -6.35 -31.43 3.49
N SER A 106 -6.08 -31.24 2.20
CA SER A 106 -4.76 -31.48 1.63
C SER A 106 -3.83 -30.28 1.80
N ARG A 107 -2.51 -30.52 1.78
CA ARG A 107 -1.49 -29.45 1.75
C ARG A 107 -1.72 -28.46 0.60
N ALA A 108 -2.18 -28.95 -0.55
CA ALA A 108 -2.47 -28.12 -1.72
C ALA A 108 -3.64 -27.17 -1.47
N GLU A 109 -4.71 -27.63 -0.82
CA GLU A 109 -5.86 -26.79 -0.45
C GLU A 109 -5.47 -25.75 0.61
N ALA A 110 -4.68 -26.13 1.62
CA ALA A 110 -4.15 -25.19 2.61
C ALA A 110 -3.29 -24.10 1.94
N ARG A 111 -2.37 -24.51 1.05
CA ARG A 111 -1.55 -23.58 0.27
C ARG A 111 -2.40 -22.65 -0.61
N GLN A 112 -3.40 -23.18 -1.29
CA GLN A 112 -4.28 -22.38 -2.15
C GLN A 112 -5.07 -21.35 -1.33
N HIS A 113 -5.52 -21.71 -0.14
CA HIS A 113 -6.19 -20.78 0.76
C HIS A 113 -5.29 -19.62 1.19
N ILE A 114 -4.01 -19.91 1.49
CA ILE A 114 -3.01 -18.88 1.79
C ILE A 114 -2.79 -17.99 0.56
N LEU A 115 -2.62 -18.56 -0.64
CA LEU A 115 -2.46 -17.77 -1.87
C LEU A 115 -3.63 -16.81 -2.12
N ASN A 116 -4.87 -17.25 -1.85
CA ASN A 116 -6.06 -16.44 -2.06
C ASN A 116 -6.19 -15.26 -1.08
N THR A 117 -5.58 -15.36 0.10
CA THR A 117 -5.76 -14.38 1.19
C THR A 117 -4.51 -13.54 1.45
N ALA A 118 -3.33 -14.10 1.28
CA ALA A 118 -2.06 -13.45 1.62
C ALA A 118 -1.87 -12.12 0.88
N GLN A 119 -2.21 -12.06 -0.41
CA GLN A 119 -2.01 -10.85 -1.19
C GLN A 119 -2.83 -9.65 -0.67
N TYR A 120 -4.08 -9.87 -0.27
CA TYR A 120 -4.95 -8.81 0.25
C TYR A 120 -4.52 -8.31 1.63
N TYR A 121 -4.13 -9.23 2.53
CA TYR A 121 -3.84 -8.89 3.92
C TYR A 121 -2.37 -8.53 4.17
N PHE A 122 -1.44 -9.12 3.41
CA PHE A 122 0.00 -8.91 3.56
C PHE A 122 0.63 -8.13 2.39
N GLY A 123 -0.15 -7.69 1.41
CA GLY A 123 0.32 -6.89 0.26
C GLY A 123 0.52 -5.40 0.56
N SER A 124 0.78 -5.02 1.81
CA SER A 124 1.10 -3.65 2.23
C SER A 124 2.45 -3.60 2.96
N ARG A 125 3.15 -2.47 2.88
CA ARG A 125 4.43 -2.27 3.59
C ARG A 125 4.33 -2.54 5.09
N HIS A 126 3.24 -2.06 5.73
CA HIS A 126 3.00 -2.29 7.15
C HIS A 126 2.88 -3.77 7.47
N ALA A 127 2.02 -4.50 6.76
CA ALA A 127 1.81 -5.92 7.02
C ALA A 127 3.05 -6.78 6.71
N ARG A 128 3.85 -6.39 5.70
CA ARG A 128 5.16 -7.02 5.41
C ARG A 128 6.15 -6.80 6.54
N ASN A 129 6.22 -5.59 7.09
CA ASN A 129 7.08 -5.30 8.23
C ASN A 129 6.63 -6.10 9.48
N TRP A 130 5.32 -6.10 9.75
CA TRP A 130 4.75 -6.87 10.85
C TRP A 130 5.04 -8.37 10.71
N TRP A 131 4.87 -8.94 9.51
CA TRP A 131 5.17 -10.35 9.23
C TRP A 131 6.60 -10.73 9.63
N LYS A 132 7.59 -9.93 9.25
CA LYS A 132 9.02 -10.16 9.60
C LYS A 132 9.23 -10.26 11.11
N LEU A 133 8.48 -9.49 11.90
CA LEU A 133 8.55 -9.54 13.37
C LEU A 133 7.93 -10.83 13.92
N GLN A 134 6.97 -11.44 13.23
CA GLN A 134 6.32 -12.69 13.66
C GLN A 134 7.10 -13.95 13.27
N GLN A 135 7.86 -13.93 12.18
CA GLN A 135 8.55 -15.10 11.63
C GLN A 135 9.28 -15.97 12.68
N PRO A 136 10.07 -15.41 13.63
CA PRO A 136 10.80 -16.23 14.61
C PRO A 136 9.89 -17.10 15.48
N GLY A 137 8.67 -16.65 15.77
CA GLY A 137 7.70 -17.40 16.58
C GLY A 137 7.10 -18.62 15.87
N TRP A 138 7.25 -18.70 14.54
CA TRP A 138 6.65 -19.75 13.71
C TRP A 138 7.69 -20.61 12.99
N GLU A 139 8.98 -20.41 13.25
CA GLU A 139 10.05 -21.21 12.66
C GLU A 139 9.84 -22.71 12.92
N GLY A 140 10.12 -23.53 11.90
CA GLY A 140 9.95 -24.99 11.96
C GLY A 140 8.50 -25.48 11.89
N THR A 141 7.51 -24.59 11.76
CA THR A 141 6.10 -24.96 11.58
C THR A 141 5.68 -24.97 10.09
N PRO A 142 4.58 -25.66 9.73
CA PRO A 142 3.99 -25.57 8.39
C PRO A 142 3.68 -24.14 7.93
N MET A 143 3.43 -23.22 8.87
CA MET A 143 3.24 -21.80 8.60
C MET A 143 4.45 -21.22 7.85
N MET A 144 5.65 -21.39 8.39
CA MET A 144 6.87 -20.84 7.76
C MET A 144 7.30 -21.64 6.53
N GLU A 145 7.02 -22.94 6.49
CA GLU A 145 7.28 -23.78 5.32
C GLU A 145 6.48 -23.31 4.09
N VAL A 146 5.21 -22.98 4.27
CA VAL A 146 4.27 -22.70 3.17
C VAL A 146 3.99 -21.22 3.02
N ALA A 147 3.55 -20.53 4.07
CA ALA A 147 3.15 -19.13 4.02
C ALA A 147 4.37 -18.19 3.91
N GLY A 148 5.50 -18.54 4.55
CA GLY A 148 6.73 -17.74 4.52
C GLY A 148 7.16 -17.32 3.11
N PRO A 149 7.48 -18.27 2.21
CA PRO A 149 7.87 -17.94 0.84
C PRO A 149 6.79 -17.20 0.04
N ILE A 150 5.51 -17.45 0.33
CA ILE A 150 4.39 -16.78 -0.35
C ILE A 150 4.37 -15.31 0.05
N VAL A 151 4.33 -15.03 1.36
CA VAL A 151 4.30 -13.66 1.89
C VAL A 151 5.57 -12.91 1.49
N ASP A 152 6.72 -13.59 1.50
CA ASP A 152 8.01 -13.01 1.11
C ASP A 152 8.13 -12.64 -0.37
N GLY A 153 7.36 -13.32 -1.23
CA GLY A 153 7.27 -13.00 -2.66
C GLY A 153 6.21 -11.95 -3.01
N LEU A 154 5.42 -11.46 -2.06
CA LEU A 154 4.38 -10.46 -2.34
C LEU A 154 4.97 -9.08 -2.64
N ASP A 155 4.33 -8.38 -3.57
CA ASP A 155 4.55 -6.95 -3.78
C ASP A 155 3.95 -6.16 -2.60
N GLU A 156 4.81 -5.45 -1.89
CA GLU A 156 4.44 -4.62 -0.73
C GLU A 156 3.60 -3.39 -1.08
N ASN A 157 3.46 -3.06 -2.36
CA ASN A 157 2.63 -1.97 -2.86
C ASN A 157 1.32 -2.47 -3.52
N PHE A 158 1.04 -3.78 -3.47
CA PHE A 158 -0.17 -4.34 -4.07
C PHE A 158 -1.43 -3.66 -3.54
N MET A 159 -1.58 -3.53 -2.22
CA MET A 159 -2.80 -2.98 -1.62
C MET A 159 -2.99 -1.50 -1.91
N LEU A 160 -1.90 -0.75 -2.04
CA LEU A 160 -1.94 0.65 -2.44
C LEU A 160 -2.55 0.77 -3.85
N ARG A 161 -2.00 0.02 -4.81
CA ARG A 161 -2.53 -0.02 -6.18
C ARG A 161 -3.95 -0.54 -6.26
N TYR A 162 -4.25 -1.63 -5.54
CA TYR A 162 -5.60 -2.19 -5.47
C TYR A 162 -6.63 -1.14 -5.03
N LEU A 163 -6.33 -0.38 -3.97
CA LEU A 163 -7.23 0.67 -3.50
C LEU A 163 -7.39 1.80 -4.53
N ASP A 164 -6.32 2.18 -5.22
CA ASP A 164 -6.38 3.21 -6.24
C ASP A 164 -7.17 2.76 -7.49
N GLU A 165 -6.94 1.54 -7.95
CA GLU A 165 -7.59 0.95 -9.13
C GLU A 165 -9.04 0.52 -8.88
N SER A 166 -9.39 0.18 -7.63
CA SER A 166 -10.77 -0.18 -7.26
C SER A 166 -11.76 0.99 -7.34
N ARG A 167 -11.26 2.24 -7.41
CA ARG A 167 -12.09 3.43 -7.56
C ARG A 167 -12.64 3.50 -8.98
N LEU A 168 -13.97 3.44 -9.10
CA LEU A 168 -14.66 3.62 -10.38
C LEU A 168 -14.25 4.94 -11.04
N GLY A 169 -13.67 4.87 -12.23
CA GLY A 169 -13.19 6.03 -12.98
C GLY A 169 -11.66 6.18 -13.06
N ALA A 170 -10.89 5.43 -12.27
CA ALA A 170 -9.44 5.33 -12.48
C ALA A 170 -9.17 4.48 -13.72
N ALA A 171 -8.73 5.09 -14.82
CA ALA A 171 -8.28 4.30 -15.96
C ALA A 171 -7.02 3.51 -15.54
N ALA A 172 -6.97 2.21 -15.81
CA ALA A 172 -5.78 1.41 -15.52
C ALA A 172 -4.53 2.09 -16.11
N GLY A 173 -3.53 2.37 -15.26
CA GLY A 173 -2.31 3.11 -15.63
C GLY A 173 -2.37 4.64 -15.47
N GLU A 174 -3.50 5.23 -15.09
CA GLU A 174 -3.58 6.65 -14.75
C GLU A 174 -2.87 6.95 -13.44
N SER A 175 -3.05 6.12 -12.41
CA SER A 175 -2.30 6.24 -11.15
C SER A 175 -0.79 6.14 -11.37
N GLU A 176 -0.34 5.23 -12.25
CA GLU A 176 1.08 5.11 -12.59
C GLU A 176 1.62 6.35 -13.31
N LYS A 177 0.84 6.93 -14.22
CA LYS A 177 1.19 8.18 -14.90
C LYS A 177 1.27 9.37 -13.94
N LEU A 178 0.33 9.44 -12.98
CA LEU A 178 0.35 10.50 -11.96
C LEU A 178 1.57 10.34 -11.04
N ALA A 179 1.85 9.11 -10.59
CA ALA A 179 3.03 8.82 -9.76
C ALA A 179 4.34 9.08 -10.51
N GLU A 180 4.41 8.83 -11.83
CA GLU A 180 5.58 9.20 -12.63
C GLU A 180 5.71 10.71 -12.80
N ALA A 181 4.62 11.43 -13.01
CA ALA A 181 4.64 12.89 -13.05
C ALA A 181 5.14 13.50 -11.74
N GLU A 182 4.76 12.94 -10.59
CA GLU A 182 5.27 13.35 -9.28
C GLU A 182 6.78 13.12 -9.15
N ARG A 183 7.26 11.91 -9.49
CA ARG A 183 8.69 11.59 -9.47
C ARG A 183 9.51 12.47 -10.42
N GLU A 184 8.95 12.80 -11.57
CA GLU A 184 9.58 13.72 -12.52
C GLU A 184 9.64 15.14 -11.97
N ALA A 185 8.59 15.62 -11.31
CA ALA A 185 8.57 16.92 -10.65
C ALA A 185 9.59 17.01 -9.50
N GLN A 186 9.76 15.95 -8.71
CA GLN A 186 10.81 15.87 -7.68
C GLN A 186 12.20 16.02 -8.29
N ARG A 187 12.52 15.23 -9.33
CA ARG A 187 13.79 15.33 -10.07
C ARG A 187 13.99 16.72 -10.70
N PHE A 188 12.90 17.32 -11.19
CA PHE A 188 12.92 18.68 -11.72
C PHE A 188 13.35 19.69 -10.64
N MET A 189 12.75 19.65 -9.45
CA MET A 189 13.06 20.59 -8.37
C MET A 189 14.46 20.39 -7.79
N ASP A 190 14.92 19.14 -7.68
CA ASP A 190 16.29 18.81 -7.24
C ASP A 190 17.34 19.36 -8.21
N SER A 191 17.13 19.14 -9.51
CA SER A 191 18.02 19.68 -10.53
C SER A 191 17.93 21.21 -10.60
N TYR A 192 16.78 21.81 -10.32
CA TYR A 192 16.63 23.26 -10.25
C TYR A 192 17.47 23.85 -9.11
N ALA A 193 17.41 23.24 -7.92
CA ALA A 193 18.29 23.63 -6.81
C ALA A 193 19.77 23.54 -7.20
N ALA A 194 20.17 22.47 -7.90
CA ALA A 194 21.55 22.32 -8.36
C ALA A 194 21.97 23.42 -9.35
N ASP A 195 21.10 23.83 -10.27
CA ASP A 195 21.39 24.92 -11.21
C ASP A 195 21.47 26.28 -10.50
N LEU A 196 20.59 26.53 -9.52
CA LEU A 196 20.64 27.70 -8.65
C LEU A 196 21.95 27.78 -7.87
N ARG A 197 22.38 26.69 -7.23
CA ARG A 197 23.66 26.64 -6.50
C ARG A 197 24.89 26.82 -7.40
N ARG A 198 24.81 26.38 -8.66
CA ARG A 198 25.90 26.50 -9.65
C ARG A 198 25.89 27.81 -10.43
N HIS A 199 24.90 28.67 -10.20
CA HIS A 199 24.66 29.90 -10.98
C HIS A 199 24.56 29.65 -12.50
N ASP A 200 24.00 28.50 -12.91
CA ASP A 200 23.80 28.20 -14.34
C ASP A 200 22.59 28.95 -14.88
N ARG A 201 22.81 30.22 -15.22
CA ARG A 201 21.78 31.15 -15.71
C ARG A 201 21.04 30.62 -16.94
N ALA A 202 21.74 29.90 -17.82
CA ALA A 202 21.14 29.38 -19.04
C ALA A 202 20.21 28.19 -18.72
N ALA A 203 20.67 27.27 -17.86
CA ALA A 203 19.85 26.16 -17.40
C ALA A 203 18.62 26.64 -16.61
N ILE A 204 18.79 27.61 -15.71
CA ILE A 204 17.67 28.19 -14.96
C ILE A 204 16.65 28.83 -15.90
N ALA A 205 17.09 29.66 -16.84
CA ALA A 205 16.16 30.28 -17.79
C ALA A 205 15.42 29.23 -18.64
N ALA A 206 16.10 28.13 -19.01
CA ALA A 206 15.53 27.05 -19.82
C ALA A 206 14.44 26.23 -19.09
N ARG A 207 14.29 26.40 -17.78
CA ARG A 207 13.24 25.76 -16.97
C ARG A 207 11.87 26.41 -17.11
N TYR A 208 11.80 27.62 -17.64
CA TYR A 208 10.52 28.31 -17.83
C TYR A 208 9.87 27.93 -19.15
N ASP A 209 8.54 27.93 -19.16
CA ASP A 209 7.73 27.63 -20.33
C ASP A 209 8.09 28.57 -21.50
N ARG A 210 8.18 28.00 -22.70
CA ARG A 210 8.63 28.70 -23.92
C ARG A 210 7.63 29.73 -24.41
N ASP A 211 6.37 29.62 -24.00
CA ASP A 211 5.32 30.62 -24.23
C ASP A 211 5.33 31.72 -23.14
N GLY A 212 6.29 31.66 -22.21
CA GLY A 212 6.45 32.59 -21.09
C GLY A 212 5.91 32.06 -19.77
N ALA A 213 6.10 32.83 -18.70
CA ALA A 213 5.66 32.44 -17.37
C ALA A 213 5.14 33.65 -16.58
N THR A 214 4.30 33.37 -15.58
CA THR A 214 3.92 34.36 -14.58
C THR A 214 4.79 34.18 -13.35
N VAL A 215 5.46 35.24 -12.91
CA VAL A 215 6.23 35.27 -11.66
C VAL A 215 5.59 36.29 -10.73
N ILE A 216 5.25 35.88 -9.52
CA ILE A 216 4.73 36.75 -8.47
C ILE A 216 5.78 36.76 -7.35
N PHE A 217 6.47 37.88 -7.17
CA PHE A 217 7.49 38.00 -6.14
C PHE A 217 7.07 39.06 -5.12
N ASN A 218 6.95 38.68 -3.85
CA ASN A 218 6.45 39.55 -2.77
C ASN A 218 5.14 40.28 -3.14
N GLY A 219 4.22 39.56 -3.77
CA GLY A 219 2.92 40.08 -4.21
C GLY A 219 2.94 40.85 -5.53
N GLU A 220 4.11 41.14 -6.12
CA GLU A 220 4.20 41.84 -7.40
C GLU A 220 4.14 40.86 -8.58
N ARG A 221 3.02 40.88 -9.31
CA ARG A 221 2.80 40.02 -10.47
C ARG A 221 3.49 40.55 -11.73
N ASN A 222 4.33 39.70 -12.31
CA ASN A 222 5.06 39.93 -13.54
C ASN A 222 4.76 38.80 -14.54
N VAL A 223 4.09 39.11 -15.64
CA VAL A 223 3.96 38.18 -16.78
C VAL A 223 5.10 38.46 -17.74
N ARG A 224 5.89 37.44 -18.11
CA ARG A 224 7.07 37.61 -18.96
C ARG A 224 7.09 36.57 -20.06
N SER A 225 7.44 37.01 -21.27
CA SER A 225 7.80 36.11 -22.36
C SER A 225 9.10 35.36 -22.05
N PHE A 226 9.31 34.22 -22.71
CA PHE A 226 10.53 33.43 -22.54
C PHE A 226 11.80 34.25 -22.87
N ALA A 227 11.77 35.09 -23.90
CA ALA A 227 12.89 35.96 -24.28
C ALA A 227 13.26 36.99 -23.18
N GLU A 228 12.25 37.53 -22.48
CA GLU A 228 12.46 38.45 -21.35
C GLU A 228 13.02 37.72 -20.12
N ILE A 229 12.58 36.48 -19.88
CA ILE A 229 13.12 35.62 -18.81
C ILE A 229 14.60 35.32 -19.07
N GLN A 230 14.95 34.90 -20.30
CA GLN A 230 16.34 34.66 -20.68
C GLN A 230 17.21 35.92 -20.49
N THR A 231 16.69 37.08 -20.92
CA THR A 231 17.40 38.36 -20.76
C THR A 231 17.58 38.72 -19.28
N ARG A 232 16.57 38.48 -18.43
CA ARG A 232 16.68 38.69 -16.97
C ARG A 232 17.80 37.83 -16.38
N TYR A 233 17.79 36.52 -16.63
CA TYR A 233 18.80 35.61 -16.07
C TYR A 233 20.20 35.89 -16.59
N ARG A 234 20.34 36.26 -17.87
CA ARG A 234 21.63 36.62 -18.45
C ARG A 234 22.20 37.90 -17.85
N ASP A 235 21.39 38.97 -17.81
CA ASP A 235 21.91 40.33 -17.63
C ASP A 235 21.68 40.91 -16.23
N LYS A 236 20.64 40.46 -15.51
CA LYS A 236 20.18 41.10 -14.26
C LYS A 236 20.15 40.18 -13.05
N TRP A 237 20.18 38.87 -13.24
CA TRP A 237 20.06 37.92 -12.13
C TRP A 237 21.37 37.84 -11.34
N ILE A 238 21.21 37.93 -10.02
CA ILE A 238 22.27 37.71 -9.03
C ILE A 238 21.88 36.44 -8.29
N GLY A 239 22.74 35.44 -8.34
CA GLY A 239 22.50 34.15 -7.70
C GLY A 239 22.78 34.16 -6.20
N PRO A 240 22.29 33.13 -5.48
CA PRO A 240 22.51 33.02 -4.05
C PRO A 240 23.92 32.50 -3.73
N VAL A 241 24.44 32.84 -2.56
CA VAL A 241 25.65 32.20 -2.00
C VAL A 241 25.37 30.74 -1.64
N SER A 242 24.17 30.45 -1.15
CA SER A 242 23.68 29.10 -0.82
C SER A 242 22.18 29.01 -1.09
N PHE A 243 21.68 27.83 -1.43
CA PHE A 243 20.26 27.62 -1.70
C PHE A 243 19.84 26.25 -1.19
N ASP A 244 18.72 26.17 -0.48
CA ASP A 244 18.14 24.89 -0.04
C ASP A 244 16.61 24.95 -0.04
N TRP A 245 15.98 23.90 -0.57
CA TRP A 245 14.53 23.67 -0.47
C TRP A 245 14.20 23.08 0.91
N HIS A 246 13.01 23.41 1.41
CA HIS A 246 12.43 22.86 2.63
C HIS A 246 10.98 22.44 2.37
N ASP A 247 10.63 21.27 2.89
CA ASP A 247 9.25 20.78 2.95
C ASP A 247 8.47 20.86 1.62
N LEU A 248 9.13 20.49 0.51
CA LEU A 248 8.47 20.44 -0.79
C LEU A 248 7.35 19.40 -0.80
N ALA A 249 6.16 19.83 -1.21
CA ALA A 249 5.01 19.00 -1.48
C ALA A 249 4.61 19.11 -2.96
N PHE A 250 4.10 18.01 -3.51
CA PHE A 250 3.78 17.86 -4.92
C PHE A 250 2.31 17.42 -5.05
N GLU A 251 1.49 18.23 -5.71
CA GLU A 251 0.10 17.91 -6.02
C GLU A 251 -0.04 17.74 -7.53
N VAL A 252 -0.20 16.50 -7.98
CA VAL A 252 -0.35 16.17 -9.39
C VAL A 252 -1.80 16.40 -9.81
N LEU A 253 -2.04 17.42 -10.64
CA LEU A 253 -3.36 17.72 -11.19
C LEU A 253 -3.70 16.80 -12.36
N ALA A 254 -2.69 16.51 -13.18
CA ALA A 254 -2.75 15.65 -14.36
C ALA A 254 -1.34 15.17 -14.74
N PRO A 255 -1.17 14.17 -15.62
CA PRO A 255 0.16 13.69 -16.05
C PRO A 255 1.07 14.77 -16.69
N ASP A 256 0.50 15.90 -17.09
CA ASP A 256 1.16 17.04 -17.70
C ASP A 256 1.17 18.30 -16.82
N ALA A 257 0.61 18.26 -15.61
CA ALA A 257 0.51 19.44 -14.73
C ALA A 257 0.69 19.07 -13.25
N VAL A 258 1.66 19.71 -12.59
CA VAL A 258 1.99 19.50 -11.17
C VAL A 258 2.08 20.84 -10.45
N ILE A 259 1.39 20.97 -9.33
CA ILE A 259 1.60 22.06 -8.36
C ILE A 259 2.70 21.65 -7.41
N VAL A 260 3.65 22.54 -7.17
CA VAL A 260 4.72 22.37 -6.18
C VAL A 260 4.57 23.46 -5.13
N THR A 261 4.58 23.09 -3.86
CA THR A 261 4.60 24.05 -2.74
C THR A 261 5.71 23.71 -1.76
N GLY A 262 6.14 24.68 -0.97
CA GLY A 262 7.13 24.48 0.09
C GLY A 262 7.79 25.79 0.48
N GLU A 263 9.00 25.69 1.02
CA GLU A 263 9.82 26.84 1.40
C GLU A 263 11.24 26.71 0.82
N PHE A 264 11.98 27.80 0.80
CA PHE A 264 13.41 27.76 0.53
C PHE A 264 14.19 28.82 1.28
N ASP A 265 15.45 28.50 1.53
CA ASP A 265 16.46 29.42 2.03
C ASP A 265 17.28 29.98 0.87
N TRP A 266 17.31 31.30 0.78
CA TRP A 266 18.14 32.07 -0.14
C TRP A 266 19.29 32.71 0.62
N GLY A 267 20.49 32.17 0.47
CA GLY A 267 21.71 32.73 1.05
C GLY A 267 22.16 33.97 0.30
N ALA A 268 22.14 35.12 0.95
CA ALA A 268 22.74 36.37 0.50
C ALA A 268 24.07 36.63 1.25
N PRO A 269 24.93 37.55 0.78
CA PRO A 269 26.18 37.87 1.47
C PRO A 269 26.02 38.34 2.93
N ASP A 270 24.85 38.86 3.29
CA ASP A 270 24.49 39.45 4.57
C ASP A 270 23.61 38.55 5.46
N GLY A 271 23.18 37.38 4.98
CA GLY A 271 22.38 36.44 5.75
C GLY A 271 21.61 35.44 4.90
N ILE A 272 20.78 34.64 5.56
CA ILE A 272 19.85 33.71 4.89
C ILE A 272 18.46 34.32 4.97
N GLU A 273 17.80 34.46 3.83
CA GLU A 273 16.42 34.91 3.72
C GLU A 273 15.53 33.71 3.38
N ARG A 274 14.42 33.54 4.11
CA ARG A 274 13.49 32.44 3.88
C ARG A 274 12.27 32.90 3.08
N TYR A 275 11.82 32.05 2.17
CA TYR A 275 10.69 32.32 1.28
C TYR A 275 9.72 31.14 1.29
N SER A 276 8.43 31.44 1.16
CA SER A 276 7.45 30.46 0.70
C SER A 276 7.47 30.37 -0.82
N TYR A 277 7.19 29.17 -1.32
CA TYR A 277 7.18 28.85 -2.74
C TYR A 277 5.87 28.19 -3.15
N SER A 278 5.33 28.63 -4.28
CA SER A 278 4.32 27.89 -5.03
C SER A 278 4.60 27.97 -6.53
N GLY A 279 4.72 26.83 -7.18
CA GLY A 279 4.99 26.71 -8.60
C GLY A 279 3.94 25.87 -9.30
N ILE A 280 3.69 26.16 -10.58
CA ILE A 280 2.99 25.25 -11.48
C ILE A 280 3.97 24.81 -12.56
N LEU A 281 4.22 23.50 -12.59
CA LEU A 281 4.97 22.84 -13.65
C LEU A 281 3.99 22.33 -14.70
N GLN A 282 4.17 22.75 -15.94
CA GLN A 282 3.39 22.31 -17.09
C GLN A 282 4.32 21.60 -18.08
N ARG A 283 3.87 20.45 -18.60
CA ARG A 283 4.62 19.71 -19.62
C ARG A 283 4.50 20.41 -20.97
N GLN A 284 5.65 20.69 -21.59
CA GLN A 284 5.75 21.25 -22.93
C GLN A 284 6.84 20.50 -23.70
N ALA A 285 6.50 20.01 -24.90
CA ALA A 285 7.40 19.21 -25.74
C ALA A 285 8.06 18.00 -25.04
N GLY A 286 7.37 17.43 -24.04
CA GLY A 286 7.83 16.24 -23.30
C GLY A 286 8.53 16.53 -21.98
N GLU A 287 8.86 17.78 -21.66
CA GLU A 287 9.58 18.18 -20.44
C GLU A 287 8.70 19.05 -19.54
N LEU A 288 8.83 18.93 -18.23
CA LEU A 288 8.19 19.85 -17.28
C LEU A 288 8.86 21.23 -17.32
N MET A 289 8.05 22.28 -17.33
CA MET A 289 8.48 23.68 -17.39
C MET A 289 7.70 24.54 -16.39
N ILE A 290 8.33 25.55 -15.79
CA ILE A 290 7.70 26.51 -14.88
C ILE A 290 6.79 27.43 -15.68
N ARG A 291 5.48 27.35 -15.42
CA ARG A 291 4.46 28.22 -16.01
C ARG A 291 4.01 29.34 -15.06
N LEU A 292 3.99 29.02 -13.77
CA LEU A 292 3.72 29.97 -12.69
C LEU A 292 4.76 29.75 -11.59
N GLU A 293 5.24 30.84 -11.02
CA GLU A 293 6.08 30.85 -9.83
C GLU A 293 5.59 31.97 -8.90
N VAL A 294 5.40 31.65 -7.63
CA VAL A 294 4.99 32.57 -6.59
C VAL A 294 5.96 32.40 -5.43
N GLU A 295 6.60 33.50 -5.08
CA GLU A 295 7.61 33.55 -4.03
C GLU A 295 7.28 34.71 -3.10
N SER A 296 7.27 34.46 -1.80
CA SER A 296 7.03 35.50 -0.81
C SER A 296 7.99 35.34 0.36
N ARG A 297 8.71 36.42 0.69
CA ARG A 297 9.61 36.43 1.83
C ARG A 297 8.81 36.19 3.10
N LEU A 298 9.24 35.22 3.89
CA LEU A 298 8.69 34.95 5.20
C LEU A 298 9.32 35.91 6.23
N PRO A 299 8.55 36.36 7.24
CA PRO A 299 9.09 37.20 8.30
C PRO A 299 10.16 36.45 9.09
N ASP A 300 11.19 37.17 9.55
CA ASP A 300 12.22 36.60 10.42
C ASP A 300 11.55 36.04 11.69
N ALA A 301 11.91 34.82 12.08
CA ALA A 301 11.35 34.15 13.28
C ALA A 301 11.59 34.90 14.61
N LYS A 302 12.29 36.05 14.58
CA LYS A 302 12.50 36.94 15.72
C LYS A 302 11.32 37.88 15.99
N ASP A 303 10.41 38.04 15.03
CA ASP A 303 9.21 38.87 15.19
C ASP A 303 7.98 37.96 15.39
N GLY A 304 8.00 37.15 16.44
CA GLY A 304 6.78 36.54 16.99
C GLY A 304 5.86 37.62 17.56
N PRO A 305 4.54 37.38 17.63
CA PRO A 305 3.59 38.38 18.11
C PRO A 305 3.92 38.81 19.56
N PRO A 306 3.64 40.08 19.93
CA PRO A 306 3.89 40.61 21.28
C PRO A 306 3.16 39.84 22.38
#